data_AF-A0A7Z2VXD2-F1
#
_entry.id   AF-A0A7Z2VXD2-F1
#
_cell.length_a   1.000
_cell.length_b   1.000
_cell.length_c   1.000
_cell.angle_alpha   90.00
_cell.angle_beta   90.00
_cell.angle_gamma   90.00
#
_symmetry.space_group_name_H-M   'P 1'
#
loop_
_entity.id
_entity.type
_entity.pdbx_description
1 polymer ?
#
loop_
_entity_poly.entity_id
_entity_poly.type
_entity_poly.pdbx_seq_one_letter_code
_entity_poly.pdbx_strand_id
1 'polypeptide(L)'
;MKPILRSISGLRQLLAPQAGVLQRRRRALVAAVTLAVAGLSLSLPPSPAMAQARPWDGEQWVGTWGTAPAGPPLAAQLQTFSNQTLRMIVHTSIGGAQVRIRISNEFGTMPLRIGEAHVALRQGGAAIVAGSDRPLTFGGARSVTIPPGAPVLSDPVQLDVPALSDLAVSLYLPETVQANTLHGAAFQTNYVSLPGNFTGAATLPTDRTITSWPFLTEVDVDAPGSAAIVALGDSITDGAVTTVDANRRWPDLLALRLQTTRDLVAASTGQAGGAAGGAGLAANARLGVINRGIGGNRLLRDPGEQPLFGRAALARFDRDVLATAGVRYMVVLIGINDIGHPGTGTIPASEAPTVSDLIAGYRQLIERAHAKGIAAYGATLTPFEGTVFPGYYSPEKEQIRQAVNDWIRSGDAFDGVIDFERAVRDPSHPARMLPAYDSGDHLHPNDLGMQAMANAIPLELFRGLGSAARAATSASALAVPNGTRAANPADAGRATRAARTAKAAKPAAGAR
;
A
#
# COMPACT_ATOMS: atom_id res chain seq x y z
N MET A 1 -38.05 -30.02 38.27
CA MET A 1 -39.09 -29.70 39.29
C MET A 1 -38.43 -29.11 40.54
N LYS A 2 -39.15 -28.33 41.38
CA LYS A 2 -38.83 -28.11 42.81
C LYS A 2 -39.60 -29.15 43.64
N PRO A 3 -39.18 -29.54 44.87
CA PRO A 3 -39.36 -28.74 46.12
C PRO A 3 -38.03 -28.24 46.76
N ILE A 4 -37.88 -27.28 47.70
CA ILE A 4 -38.74 -26.64 48.76
C ILE A 4 -38.87 -27.56 50.01
N LEU A 5 -38.58 -27.22 51.29
CA LEU A 5 -38.38 -26.01 52.16
C LEU A 5 -36.93 -26.00 52.77
N ARG A 6 -36.42 -25.24 53.79
CA ARG A 6 -36.55 -23.92 54.52
C ARG A 6 -35.15 -23.67 55.21
N SER A 7 -34.67 -22.51 55.72
CA SER A 7 -35.15 -21.41 56.63
C SER A 7 -35.13 -21.78 58.13
N ILE A 8 -34.67 -20.95 59.10
CA ILE A 8 -35.09 -19.56 59.47
C ILE A 8 -33.97 -18.73 60.18
N SER A 9 -34.16 -17.38 60.24
CA SER A 9 -33.42 -16.26 60.93
C SER A 9 -32.70 -16.54 62.29
N GLY A 10 -31.77 -15.73 62.83
CA GLY A 10 -31.60 -14.25 62.95
C GLY A 10 -31.08 -13.94 64.40
N LEU A 11 -30.85 -12.72 64.92
CA LEU A 11 -30.97 -11.33 64.44
C LEU A 11 -30.28 -10.36 65.48
N ARG A 12 -29.59 -9.27 65.04
CA ARG A 12 -29.17 -8.04 65.82
C ARG A 12 -28.37 -8.24 67.15
N GLN A 13 -27.18 -7.64 67.32
CA GLN A 13 -26.93 -6.24 67.80
C GLN A 13 -25.40 -6.02 68.00
N LEU A 14 -24.81 -4.82 68.18
CA LEU A 14 -25.04 -3.42 67.74
C LEU A 14 -23.77 -2.58 68.10
N LEU A 15 -23.85 -1.24 68.17
CA LEU A 15 -22.90 -0.28 68.80
C LEU A 15 -21.42 -0.21 68.33
N ALA A 16 -21.15 0.72 67.42
CA ALA A 16 -19.99 1.62 67.51
C ALA A 16 -20.37 2.83 68.43
N PRO A 17 -19.48 3.75 68.91
CA PRO A 17 -18.31 4.31 68.19
C PRO A 17 -17.06 4.58 69.07
N GLN A 18 -16.03 5.21 68.47
CA GLN A 18 -15.28 6.40 68.97
C GLN A 18 -14.37 6.90 67.82
N ALA A 19 -14.07 8.21 67.75
CA ALA A 19 -13.25 8.79 66.67
C ALA A 19 -12.53 10.08 67.08
N GLY A 20 -11.27 10.23 66.67
CA GLY A 20 -10.45 11.46 66.79
C GLY A 20 -9.57 11.59 65.54
N VAL A 21 -9.90 12.42 64.54
CA VAL A 21 -9.86 13.90 64.47
C VAL A 21 -8.45 14.45 64.19
N LEU A 22 -8.22 14.80 62.91
CA LEU A 22 -7.40 15.96 62.52
C LEU A 22 -7.78 16.47 61.11
N GLN A 23 -8.65 17.50 61.12
CA GLN A 23 -8.61 18.74 60.31
C GLN A 23 -8.34 18.67 58.79
N ARG A 24 -9.33 19.00 57.93
CA ARG A 24 -9.70 20.37 57.42
C ARG A 24 -8.61 20.97 56.51
N ARG A 25 -8.87 21.56 55.33
CA ARG A 25 -9.94 22.48 54.84
C ARG A 25 -10.09 22.32 53.30
N ARG A 26 -11.12 22.78 52.57
CA ARG A 26 -12.47 23.35 52.85
C ARG A 26 -13.33 23.15 51.58
N ARG A 27 -14.65 23.03 51.70
CA ARG A 27 -15.62 23.10 50.58
C ARG A 27 -16.21 24.51 50.46
N ALA A 28 -16.74 24.86 49.29
CA ALA A 28 -18.03 25.55 49.15
C ALA A 28 -18.62 25.31 47.75
N LEU A 29 -19.94 25.09 47.68
CA LEU A 29 -20.73 24.97 46.46
C LEU A 29 -22.07 25.63 46.73
N VAL A 30 -22.53 26.50 45.83
CA VAL A 30 -23.88 27.08 45.82
C VAL A 30 -24.34 27.16 44.36
N ALA A 31 -25.59 26.81 44.10
CA ALA A 31 -26.21 26.89 42.79
C ALA A 31 -27.32 27.95 42.77
N ALA A 32 -27.56 28.58 41.62
CA ALA A 32 -28.75 29.36 41.35
C ALA A 32 -29.10 29.30 39.85
N VAL A 33 -30.33 28.88 39.56
CA VAL A 33 -31.02 29.14 38.28
C VAL A 33 -31.55 30.59 38.42
N THR A 34 -31.50 31.50 37.45
CA THR A 34 -32.14 31.43 36.12
C THR A 34 -31.68 32.64 35.29
N LEU A 35 -31.43 32.47 33.98
CA LEU A 35 -31.93 33.42 32.97
C LEU A 35 -31.89 32.78 31.57
N ALA A 36 -33.00 32.86 30.83
CA ALA A 36 -33.08 32.34 29.47
C ALA A 36 -32.98 33.48 28.45
N VAL A 37 -31.83 33.58 27.78
CA VAL A 37 -31.69 34.23 26.47
C VAL A 37 -30.95 33.27 25.56
N ALA A 38 -31.66 32.27 25.05
CA ALA A 38 -31.13 31.32 24.10
C ALA A 38 -31.01 31.99 22.72
N GLY A 39 -29.88 32.64 22.47
CA GLY A 39 -29.56 33.17 21.15
C GLY A 39 -29.44 32.04 20.13
N LEU A 40 -30.14 32.14 19.00
CA LEU A 40 -29.98 31.24 17.86
C LEU A 40 -28.66 31.54 17.14
N SER A 41 -27.55 31.14 17.74
CA SER A 41 -26.31 30.92 16.99
C SER A 41 -26.48 29.65 16.17
N LEU A 42 -26.66 29.77 14.85
CA LEU A 42 -26.65 28.61 13.96
C LEU A 42 -25.29 27.92 14.05
N SER A 43 -25.22 26.80 14.77
CA SER A 43 -24.10 25.89 14.74
C SER A 43 -24.10 25.18 13.38
N LEU A 44 -23.45 25.81 12.39
CA LEU A 44 -23.04 25.12 11.17
C LEU A 44 -22.29 23.84 11.58
N PRO A 45 -22.56 22.68 10.95
CA PRO A 45 -21.76 21.49 11.21
C PRO A 45 -20.30 21.81 10.86
N PRO A 46 -19.31 21.32 11.63
CA PRO A 46 -17.92 21.47 11.26
C PRO A 46 -17.73 20.83 9.88
N SER A 47 -17.27 21.62 8.90
CA SER A 47 -16.87 21.09 7.60
C SER A 47 -15.85 19.96 7.82
N PRO A 48 -15.90 18.85 7.07
CA PRO A 48 -14.94 17.78 7.22
C PRO A 48 -13.54 18.34 7.01
N ALA A 49 -12.73 18.31 8.07
CA ALA A 49 -11.38 18.83 8.02
C ALA A 49 -10.56 17.90 7.11
N MET A 50 -10.30 18.34 5.87
CA MET A 50 -9.47 17.60 4.92
C MET A 50 -8.14 17.25 5.60
N ALA A 51 -7.85 15.95 5.69
CA ALA A 51 -6.68 15.45 6.40
C ALA A 51 -5.39 15.89 5.69
N GLN A 52 -4.83 17.01 6.12
CA GLN A 52 -3.52 17.46 5.63
C GLN A 52 -2.47 16.45 6.09
N ALA A 53 -1.88 15.73 5.13
CA ALA A 53 -0.83 14.77 5.41
C ALA A 53 0.32 15.46 6.16
N ARG A 54 0.80 14.84 7.25
CA ARG A 54 1.83 15.41 8.12
C ARG A 54 3.06 15.85 7.31
N PRO A 55 3.69 17.00 7.63
CA PRO A 55 5.02 17.34 7.13
C PRO A 55 5.97 16.16 7.32
N TRP A 56 6.76 15.85 6.29
CA TRP A 56 7.82 14.84 6.39
C TRP A 56 8.95 15.44 7.24
N ASP A 57 9.20 14.88 8.42
CA ASP A 57 10.22 15.35 9.36
C ASP A 57 11.60 14.70 9.14
N GLY A 58 11.63 13.47 8.60
CA GLY A 58 12.86 12.87 8.10
C GLY A 58 13.02 11.37 8.35
N GLU A 59 11.98 10.55 8.19
CA GLU A 59 12.18 9.09 8.19
C GLU A 59 13.25 8.73 7.15
N GLN A 60 14.36 8.14 7.64
CA GLN A 60 15.53 7.82 6.81
C GLN A 60 15.28 6.58 5.96
N TRP A 61 14.47 5.67 6.47
CA TRP A 61 14.24 4.34 5.92
C TRP A 61 13.05 4.32 4.98
N VAL A 62 13.25 3.71 3.81
CA VAL A 62 12.19 3.48 2.83
C VAL A 62 12.28 2.04 2.36
N GLY A 63 11.13 1.36 2.29
CA GLY A 63 11.04 0.02 1.71
C GLY A 63 11.49 0.04 0.25
N THR A 64 12.51 -0.73 -0.10
CA THR A 64 12.92 -0.91 -1.51
C THR A 64 12.39 -2.19 -2.11
N TRP A 65 12.14 -3.20 -1.28
CA TRP A 65 11.50 -4.43 -1.69
C TRP A 65 10.67 -4.96 -0.51
N GLY A 66 9.59 -5.63 -0.83
CA GLY A 66 8.85 -6.42 0.13
C GLY A 66 7.95 -7.40 -0.58
N THR A 67 7.40 -8.30 0.22
CA THR A 67 6.36 -9.24 -0.19
C THR A 67 5.34 -9.36 0.92
N ALA A 68 4.13 -9.86 0.62
CA ALA A 68 3.13 -10.16 1.63
C ALA A 68 3.16 -11.67 1.95
N PRO A 69 3.56 -12.06 3.19
CA PRO A 69 3.58 -13.47 3.58
C PRO A 69 2.19 -14.03 3.90
N ALA A 70 2.08 -15.34 3.75
CA ALA A 70 0.93 -16.19 4.03
C ALA A 70 1.36 -17.48 4.77
N GLY A 71 0.40 -18.32 5.16
CA GLY A 71 0.63 -19.61 5.80
C GLY A 71 -0.27 -19.88 7.01
N PRO A 72 -0.03 -20.99 7.74
CA PRO A 72 0.91 -22.07 7.39
C PRO A 72 0.46 -22.84 6.14
N PRO A 73 1.37 -23.35 5.30
CA PRO A 73 1.02 -24.19 4.15
C PRO A 73 0.22 -25.44 4.54
N LEU A 74 -0.57 -25.97 3.60
CA LEU A 74 -1.05 -27.35 3.71
C LEU A 74 0.15 -28.31 3.70
N ALA A 75 0.04 -29.48 4.34
CA ALA A 75 1.17 -30.40 4.53
C ALA A 75 1.88 -30.80 3.23
N ALA A 76 1.16 -30.91 2.10
CA ALA A 76 1.73 -31.22 0.78
C ALA A 76 2.55 -30.07 0.15
N GLN A 77 2.43 -28.84 0.68
CA GLN A 77 3.14 -27.63 0.26
C GLN A 77 4.22 -27.20 1.29
N LEU A 78 4.32 -27.91 2.43
CA LEU A 78 5.12 -27.48 3.57
C LEU A 78 6.61 -27.79 3.36
N GLN A 79 7.36 -26.78 2.93
CA GLN A 79 8.82 -26.88 2.80
C GLN A 79 9.47 -27.07 4.16
N THR A 80 10.45 -27.98 4.22
CA THR A 80 11.29 -28.21 5.41
C THR A 80 12.76 -28.02 5.03
N PHE A 81 13.50 -27.37 5.91
CA PHE A 81 14.94 -27.13 5.83
C PHE A 81 15.59 -27.67 7.10
N SER A 82 16.81 -28.20 7.03
CA SER A 82 17.49 -28.76 8.20
C SER A 82 18.98 -28.53 8.12
N ASN A 83 19.53 -27.69 9.01
CA ASN A 83 20.94 -27.26 8.96
C ASN A 83 21.29 -26.71 7.56
N GLN A 84 20.53 -25.75 7.03
CA GLN A 84 20.67 -25.27 5.63
C GLN A 84 20.67 -23.74 5.55
N THR A 85 21.37 -23.21 4.55
CA THR A 85 21.35 -21.79 4.20
C THR A 85 20.41 -21.56 3.02
N LEU A 86 19.43 -20.67 3.20
CA LEU A 86 18.59 -20.14 2.13
C LEU A 86 19.27 -18.89 1.55
N ARG A 87 19.39 -18.76 0.23
CA ARG A 87 19.77 -17.51 -0.44
C ARG A 87 18.62 -17.05 -1.31
N MET A 88 17.95 -16.00 -0.84
CA MET A 88 16.82 -15.37 -1.49
C MET A 88 17.29 -14.16 -2.29
N ILE A 89 16.88 -14.11 -3.55
CA ILE A 89 17.08 -12.97 -4.43
C ILE A 89 15.88 -12.04 -4.31
N VAL A 90 16.13 -10.73 -4.24
CA VAL A 90 15.11 -9.68 -4.21
C VAL A 90 15.53 -8.53 -5.13
N HIS A 91 14.58 -7.95 -5.86
CA HIS A 91 14.84 -6.85 -6.79
C HIS A 91 14.49 -5.50 -6.16
N THR A 92 15.40 -4.53 -6.19
CA THR A 92 15.26 -3.24 -5.51
C THR A 92 14.53 -2.21 -6.36
N SER A 93 13.52 -1.53 -5.81
CA SER A 93 12.86 -0.41 -6.49
C SER A 93 13.61 0.93 -6.35
N ILE A 94 14.39 1.11 -5.28
CA ILE A 94 15.15 2.33 -4.96
C ILE A 94 16.50 1.98 -4.31
N GLY A 95 17.48 2.88 -4.39
CA GLY A 95 18.79 2.71 -3.79
C GLY A 95 18.97 3.48 -2.48
N GLY A 96 20.03 3.14 -1.73
CA GLY A 96 20.42 3.81 -0.48
C GLY A 96 21.77 3.34 0.05
N ALA A 97 22.30 4.02 1.06
CA ALA A 97 23.67 3.81 1.57
C ALA A 97 23.77 2.73 2.68
N GLN A 98 22.65 2.41 3.31
CA GLN A 98 22.54 1.34 4.29
C GLN A 98 21.31 0.49 3.98
N VAL A 99 21.34 -0.77 4.43
CA VAL A 99 20.26 -1.75 4.23
C VAL A 99 19.92 -2.44 5.55
N ARG A 100 18.65 -2.80 5.73
CA ARG A 100 18.16 -3.67 6.81
C ARG A 100 17.04 -4.57 6.29
N ILE A 101 16.81 -5.72 6.93
CA ILE A 101 15.81 -6.71 6.48
C ILE A 101 14.78 -7.03 7.57
N ARG A 102 13.54 -7.37 7.17
CA ARG A 102 12.51 -7.90 8.06
C ARG A 102 12.26 -9.38 7.82
N ILE A 103 12.47 -10.18 8.86
CA ILE A 103 12.18 -11.62 8.90
C ILE A 103 10.91 -11.83 9.73
N SER A 104 10.00 -12.71 9.30
CA SER A 104 8.71 -12.98 9.95
C SER A 104 8.56 -14.45 10.32
N ASN A 105 8.02 -14.69 11.52
CA ASN A 105 7.56 -15.99 12.02
C ASN A 105 6.06 -15.92 12.42
N GLU A 106 5.29 -15.01 11.81
CA GLU A 106 3.92 -14.67 12.24
C GLU A 106 2.90 -15.82 12.15
N PHE A 107 3.11 -16.76 11.23
CA PHE A 107 2.30 -17.97 11.07
C PHE A 107 2.99 -19.20 11.70
N GLY A 108 4.17 -19.02 12.31
CA GLY A 108 4.90 -20.08 13.02
C GLY A 108 4.39 -20.29 14.44
N THR A 109 4.20 -21.55 14.82
CA THR A 109 3.79 -21.98 16.17
C THR A 109 4.97 -22.26 17.11
N MET A 110 6.18 -22.36 16.56
CA MET A 110 7.44 -22.61 17.29
C MET A 110 8.42 -21.45 17.09
N PRO A 111 9.38 -21.21 18.01
CA PRO A 111 10.40 -20.19 17.83
C PRO A 111 11.27 -20.49 16.59
N LEU A 112 11.48 -19.49 15.73
CA LEU A 112 12.31 -19.59 14.54
C LEU A 112 13.71 -19.07 14.85
N ARG A 113 14.71 -19.95 14.84
CA ARG A 113 16.10 -19.55 15.02
C ARG A 113 16.81 -19.29 13.70
N ILE A 114 17.33 -18.09 13.54
CA ILE A 114 18.27 -17.70 12.49
C ILE A 114 19.68 -17.78 13.10
N GLY A 115 20.49 -18.69 12.57
CA GLY A 115 21.85 -18.96 13.07
C GLY A 115 22.86 -17.88 12.67
N GLU A 116 22.77 -17.40 11.43
CA GLU A 116 23.51 -16.24 10.91
C GLU A 116 22.72 -15.69 9.71
N ALA A 117 22.85 -14.40 9.40
CA ALA A 117 22.19 -13.75 8.27
C ALA A 117 23.14 -12.79 7.55
N HIS A 118 23.08 -12.72 6.22
CA HIS A 118 23.91 -11.85 5.38
C HIS A 118 23.08 -11.18 4.28
N VAL A 119 23.58 -10.07 3.75
CA VAL A 119 23.09 -9.41 2.53
C VAL A 119 24.26 -9.02 1.64
N ALA A 120 24.08 -9.15 0.32
CA ALA A 120 25.09 -8.81 -0.68
C ALA A 120 24.42 -8.35 -1.98
N LEU A 121 25.16 -7.72 -2.88
CA LEU A 121 24.73 -7.52 -4.27
C LEU A 121 24.84 -8.86 -5.02
N ARG A 122 23.83 -9.24 -5.81
CA ARG A 122 23.86 -10.44 -6.65
C ARG A 122 24.73 -10.18 -7.88
N GLN A 123 25.62 -11.12 -8.21
CA GLN A 123 26.36 -11.11 -9.48
C GLN A 123 25.62 -11.88 -10.58
N GLY A 124 24.95 -12.97 -10.22
CA GLY A 124 24.15 -13.79 -11.13
C GLY A 124 23.94 -15.20 -10.58
N GLY A 125 22.78 -15.81 -10.87
CA GLY A 125 22.42 -17.08 -10.25
C GLY A 125 22.44 -16.97 -8.72
N ALA A 126 23.13 -17.91 -8.07
CA ALA A 126 23.38 -17.93 -6.62
C ALA A 126 24.69 -17.21 -6.18
N ALA A 127 25.39 -16.54 -7.11
CA ALA A 127 26.65 -15.85 -6.85
C ALA A 127 26.45 -14.37 -6.48
N ILE A 128 27.33 -13.87 -5.62
CA ILE A 128 27.33 -12.48 -5.12
C ILE A 128 28.55 -11.70 -5.62
N VAL A 129 28.42 -10.39 -5.74
CA VAL A 129 29.51 -9.51 -6.17
C VAL A 129 30.59 -9.50 -5.09
N ALA A 130 31.83 -9.81 -5.46
CA ALA A 130 32.97 -9.84 -4.56
C ALA A 130 33.11 -8.52 -3.77
N GLY A 131 33.27 -8.62 -2.44
CA GLY A 131 33.38 -7.45 -1.55
C GLY A 131 32.04 -6.77 -1.19
N SER A 132 30.91 -7.20 -1.76
CA SER A 132 29.57 -6.67 -1.39
C SER A 132 28.92 -7.37 -0.19
N ASP A 133 29.45 -8.52 0.25
CA ASP A 133 28.90 -9.29 1.38
C ASP A 133 28.94 -8.51 2.69
N ARG A 134 27.83 -8.54 3.43
CA ARG A 134 27.68 -7.94 4.75
C ARG A 134 27.00 -8.92 5.70
N PRO A 135 27.63 -9.32 6.83
CA PRO A 135 26.93 -9.99 7.90
C PRO A 135 25.94 -9.03 8.55
N LEU A 136 24.76 -9.54 8.90
CA LEU A 136 23.70 -8.82 9.59
C LEU A 136 23.70 -9.18 11.08
N THR A 137 23.24 -8.25 11.90
CA THR A 137 23.03 -8.45 13.35
C THR A 137 21.63 -8.05 13.76
N PHE A 138 21.24 -8.43 14.97
CA PHE A 138 19.96 -8.13 15.60
C PHE A 138 20.24 -7.70 17.05
N GLY A 139 20.18 -6.41 17.34
CA GLY A 139 20.62 -5.87 18.63
C GLY A 139 22.11 -6.10 18.91
N GLY A 140 22.94 -6.13 17.86
CA GLY A 140 24.37 -6.45 17.91
C GLY A 140 24.72 -7.95 17.89
N ALA A 141 23.74 -8.85 18.00
CA ALA A 141 23.97 -10.31 17.94
C ALA A 141 23.87 -10.84 16.50
N ARG A 142 24.79 -11.73 16.08
CA ARG A 142 24.75 -12.35 14.73
C ARG A 142 23.63 -13.37 14.52
N SER A 143 23.06 -13.89 15.61
CA SER A 143 22.00 -14.91 15.60
C SER A 143 20.80 -14.43 16.40
N VAL A 144 19.58 -14.76 15.95
CA VAL A 144 18.34 -14.38 16.64
C VAL A 144 17.34 -15.53 16.69
N THR A 145 16.60 -15.61 17.79
CA THR A 145 15.43 -16.51 17.92
C THR A 145 14.16 -15.66 17.93
N ILE A 146 13.37 -15.80 16.87
CA ILE A 146 12.14 -15.04 16.64
C ILE A 146 10.97 -15.82 17.28
N PRO A 147 10.20 -15.22 18.21
CA PRO A 147 9.06 -15.90 18.83
C PRO A 147 8.00 -16.37 17.81
N PRO A 148 7.15 -17.35 18.18
CA PRO A 148 5.90 -17.62 17.46
C PRO A 148 5.08 -16.33 17.30
N GLY A 149 4.50 -16.09 16.12
CA GLY A 149 3.64 -14.92 15.89
C GLY A 149 4.38 -13.58 15.69
N ALA A 150 5.71 -13.55 15.72
CA ALA A 150 6.49 -12.31 15.73
C ALA A 150 7.33 -12.08 14.45
N PRO A 151 7.53 -10.81 14.03
CA PRO A 151 8.61 -10.40 13.15
C PRO A 151 9.86 -9.96 13.92
N VAL A 152 10.99 -9.85 13.23
CA VAL A 152 12.18 -9.14 13.68
C VAL A 152 12.78 -8.31 12.54
N LEU A 153 13.41 -7.20 12.88
CA LEU A 153 14.15 -6.33 11.97
C LEU A 153 15.65 -6.47 12.27
N SER A 154 16.51 -6.51 11.26
CA SER A 154 17.96 -6.45 11.48
C SER A 154 18.41 -5.06 11.92
N ASP A 155 19.57 -5.00 12.56
CA ASP A 155 20.37 -3.78 12.62
C ASP A 155 20.72 -3.33 11.18
N PRO A 156 20.96 -2.03 10.95
CA PRO A 156 21.38 -1.53 9.64
C PRO A 156 22.85 -1.85 9.36
N VAL A 157 23.17 -2.13 8.10
CA VAL A 157 24.55 -2.32 7.64
C VAL A 157 24.87 -1.47 6.42
N GLN A 158 26.10 -0.96 6.36
CA GLN A 158 26.62 -0.11 5.28
C GLN A 158 26.82 -0.91 3.99
N LEU A 159 26.00 -0.64 2.99
CA LEU A 159 26.06 -1.22 1.65
C LEU A 159 25.41 -0.23 0.69
N ASP A 160 26.18 0.28 -0.27
CA ASP A 160 25.63 1.08 -1.36
C ASP A 160 24.76 0.18 -2.26
N VAL A 161 23.45 0.26 -2.06
CA VAL A 161 22.44 -0.48 -2.83
C VAL A 161 22.02 0.38 -4.03
N PRO A 162 22.24 -0.05 -5.28
CA PRO A 162 21.67 0.61 -6.44
C PRO A 162 20.15 0.37 -6.52
N ALA A 163 19.42 1.34 -7.08
CA ALA A 163 18.04 1.10 -7.53
C ALA A 163 18.03 0.13 -8.72
N LEU A 164 16.97 -0.66 -8.88
CA LEU A 164 16.77 -1.64 -9.95
C LEU A 164 17.89 -2.69 -10.03
N SER A 165 18.38 -3.12 -8.86
CA SER A 165 19.42 -4.14 -8.73
C SER A 165 18.95 -5.33 -7.89
N ASP A 166 19.62 -6.47 -8.05
CA ASP A 166 19.32 -7.67 -7.29
C ASP A 166 20.19 -7.75 -6.03
N LEU A 167 19.54 -7.90 -4.87
CA LEU A 167 20.20 -8.28 -3.62
C LEU A 167 20.05 -9.78 -3.37
N ALA A 168 21.09 -10.38 -2.78
CA ALA A 168 21.08 -11.75 -2.29
C ALA A 168 21.06 -11.73 -0.75
N VAL A 169 19.91 -12.00 -0.17
CA VAL A 169 19.71 -12.14 1.28
C VAL A 169 19.89 -13.60 1.67
N SER A 170 20.87 -13.90 2.52
CA SER A 170 21.21 -15.27 2.93
C SER A 170 20.86 -15.51 4.40
N LEU A 171 20.03 -16.51 4.70
CA LEU A 171 19.62 -16.90 6.06
C LEU A 171 20.06 -18.34 6.36
N TYR A 172 20.86 -18.54 7.40
CA TYR A 172 21.21 -19.89 7.88
C TYR A 172 20.23 -20.37 8.94
N LEU A 173 19.63 -21.54 8.70
CA LEU A 173 18.70 -22.24 9.59
C LEU A 173 19.46 -23.44 10.20
N PRO A 174 19.99 -23.32 11.44
CA PRO A 174 20.86 -24.35 12.06
C PRO A 174 20.11 -25.60 12.54
N GLU A 175 18.78 -25.52 12.61
CA GLU A 175 17.89 -26.54 13.15
C GLU A 175 16.93 -27.05 12.04
N THR A 176 16.13 -28.08 12.32
CA THR A 176 15.06 -28.50 11.41
C THR A 176 13.87 -27.55 11.53
N VAL A 177 13.60 -26.79 10.48
CA VAL A 177 12.60 -25.72 10.43
C VAL A 177 11.60 -25.99 9.31
N GLN A 178 10.32 -25.87 9.63
CA GLN A 178 9.22 -25.88 8.66
C GLN A 178 8.85 -24.45 8.24
N ALA A 179 8.66 -24.24 6.93
CA ALA A 179 8.32 -22.94 6.33
C ALA A 179 6.86 -22.53 6.57
N ASN A 180 6.48 -22.37 7.83
CA ASN A 180 5.12 -21.97 8.22
C ASN A 180 4.81 -20.51 7.88
N THR A 181 5.83 -19.63 7.77
CA THR A 181 5.68 -18.27 7.26
C THR A 181 6.49 -18.13 5.97
N LEU A 182 5.82 -17.89 4.85
CA LEU A 182 6.47 -17.67 3.56
C LEU A 182 5.61 -16.79 2.65
N HIS A 183 6.23 -16.23 1.62
CA HIS A 183 5.51 -15.87 0.40
C HIS A 183 5.66 -16.98 -0.64
N GLY A 184 4.55 -17.46 -1.20
CA GLY A 184 4.49 -18.70 -1.97
C GLY A 184 4.81 -18.61 -3.47
N ALA A 185 4.70 -17.42 -4.09
CA ALA A 185 4.72 -17.24 -5.54
C ALA A 185 5.74 -16.16 -5.95
N ALA A 186 7.02 -16.38 -5.68
CA ALA A 186 8.03 -15.33 -5.79
C ALA A 186 8.35 -14.85 -7.22
N PHE A 187 7.97 -15.62 -8.26
CA PHE A 187 8.38 -15.42 -9.67
C PHE A 187 9.89 -15.14 -9.86
N GLN A 188 10.68 -15.68 -8.93
CA GLN A 188 12.10 -15.41 -8.72
C GLN A 188 12.76 -16.70 -8.27
N THR A 189 13.87 -17.08 -8.90
CA THR A 189 14.67 -18.23 -8.48
C THR A 189 15.44 -17.89 -7.22
N ASN A 190 15.17 -18.65 -6.16
CA ASN A 190 15.88 -18.64 -4.89
C ASN A 190 16.57 -19.99 -4.67
N TYR A 191 17.57 -20.04 -3.78
CA TYR A 191 18.50 -21.16 -3.65
C TYR A 191 18.52 -21.72 -2.23
N VAL A 192 18.63 -23.04 -2.10
CA VAL A 192 18.79 -23.77 -0.84
C VAL A 192 20.14 -24.48 -0.90
N SER A 193 20.97 -24.34 0.13
CA SER A 193 22.30 -24.96 0.15
C SER A 193 22.28 -26.45 0.48
N LEU A 194 23.40 -27.13 0.22
CA LEU A 194 23.79 -28.33 0.96
C LEU A 194 23.81 -28.05 2.48
N PRO A 195 23.75 -29.08 3.35
CA PRO A 195 23.75 -28.86 4.79
C PRO A 195 25.01 -28.11 5.28
N GLY A 196 24.81 -27.01 6.02
CA GLY A 196 25.83 -26.15 6.58
C GLY A 196 25.48 -24.65 6.53
N ASN A 197 26.31 -23.85 7.22
CA ASN A 197 26.30 -22.39 7.12
C ASN A 197 27.14 -21.94 5.92
N PHE A 198 26.50 -21.27 4.97
CA PHE A 198 27.11 -20.76 3.74
C PHE A 198 26.67 -19.31 3.45
N THR A 199 26.25 -18.55 4.46
CA THR A 199 25.71 -17.19 4.30
C THR A 199 26.62 -16.25 3.50
N GLY A 200 27.89 -16.15 3.88
CA GLY A 200 28.93 -15.35 3.21
C GLY A 200 29.64 -16.06 2.06
N ALA A 201 29.15 -17.20 1.56
CA ALA A 201 29.80 -17.91 0.46
C ALA A 201 29.65 -17.12 -0.86
N ALA A 202 30.75 -16.87 -1.59
CA ALA A 202 30.75 -16.11 -2.84
C ALA A 202 29.78 -16.68 -3.90
N THR A 203 29.63 -18.00 -3.94
CA THR A 203 28.55 -18.72 -4.63
C THR A 203 27.98 -19.75 -3.65
N LEU A 204 26.64 -19.83 -3.53
CA LEU A 204 26.02 -20.81 -2.63
C LEU A 204 26.18 -22.24 -3.18
N PRO A 205 26.71 -23.21 -2.41
CA PRO A 205 26.73 -24.62 -2.81
C PRO A 205 25.31 -25.17 -2.76
N THR A 206 24.62 -25.08 -3.91
CA THR A 206 23.16 -25.27 -4.01
C THR A 206 22.78 -26.75 -4.08
N ASP A 207 21.89 -27.16 -3.17
CA ASP A 207 21.16 -28.45 -3.18
C ASP A 207 20.01 -28.40 -4.20
N ARG A 208 19.16 -27.36 -4.09
CA ARG A 208 17.98 -27.16 -4.92
C ARG A 208 17.58 -25.70 -5.04
N THR A 209 16.79 -25.38 -6.05
CA THR A 209 16.10 -24.09 -6.20
C THR A 209 14.68 -24.14 -5.63
N ILE A 210 14.15 -22.97 -5.27
CA ILE A 210 12.74 -22.76 -4.88
C ILE A 210 12.24 -21.43 -5.48
N THR A 211 10.94 -21.32 -5.74
CA THR A 211 10.28 -20.11 -6.28
C THR A 211 9.39 -19.43 -5.24
N SER A 212 9.86 -19.38 -3.99
CA SER A 212 9.17 -18.81 -2.83
C SER A 212 10.17 -18.06 -1.94
N TRP A 213 9.68 -17.17 -1.08
CA TRP A 213 10.48 -16.47 -0.06
C TRP A 213 10.06 -16.94 1.35
N PRO A 214 10.71 -17.96 1.94
CA PRO A 214 10.50 -18.34 3.34
C PRO A 214 11.01 -17.25 4.29
N PHE A 215 10.17 -16.83 5.23
CA PHE A 215 10.45 -15.89 6.33
C PHE A 215 10.87 -14.46 5.96
N LEU A 216 11.53 -14.19 4.83
CA LEU A 216 11.90 -12.83 4.39
C LEU A 216 10.66 -12.07 3.88
N THR A 217 10.45 -10.84 4.38
CA THR A 217 9.22 -10.07 4.12
C THR A 217 9.44 -8.63 3.67
N GLU A 218 10.61 -8.05 3.96
CA GLU A 218 10.94 -6.66 3.61
C GLU A 218 12.44 -6.43 3.58
N VAL A 219 12.86 -5.49 2.74
CA VAL A 219 14.19 -4.88 2.72
C VAL A 219 14.00 -3.37 2.62
N ASP A 220 14.47 -2.65 3.63
CA ASP A 220 14.49 -1.19 3.65
C ASP A 220 15.90 -0.68 3.33
N VAL A 221 15.98 0.50 2.72
CA VAL A 221 17.24 1.23 2.51
C VAL A 221 17.19 2.61 3.16
N ASP A 222 18.37 3.08 3.57
CA ASP A 222 18.60 4.44 4.06
C ASP A 222 18.72 5.40 2.87
N ALA A 223 17.64 6.14 2.64
CA ALA A 223 17.40 6.96 1.47
C ALA A 223 16.65 8.25 1.87
N PRO A 224 17.28 9.19 2.60
CA PRO A 224 16.60 10.34 3.19
C PRO A 224 15.91 11.24 2.16
N GLY A 225 14.68 11.65 2.47
CA GLY A 225 13.83 12.42 1.55
C GLY A 225 13.25 11.59 0.40
N SER A 226 13.17 10.27 0.56
CA SER A 226 12.44 9.35 -0.30
C SER A 226 11.12 8.92 0.37
N ALA A 227 10.24 8.24 -0.35
CA ALA A 227 8.99 7.67 0.17
C ALA A 227 8.64 6.33 -0.49
N ALA A 228 7.66 5.61 0.04
CA ALA A 228 7.21 4.33 -0.47
C ALA A 228 5.78 4.37 -1.05
N ILE A 229 5.60 3.65 -2.17
CA ILE A 229 4.33 3.24 -2.77
C ILE A 229 4.10 1.77 -2.43
N VAL A 230 3.00 1.42 -1.76
CA VAL A 230 2.62 0.02 -1.56
C VAL A 230 1.63 -0.44 -2.63
N ALA A 231 1.98 -1.50 -3.37
CA ALA A 231 1.08 -2.17 -4.30
C ALA A 231 0.31 -3.28 -3.56
N LEU A 232 -0.87 -2.95 -3.04
CA LEU A 232 -1.72 -3.87 -2.28
C LEU A 232 -2.67 -4.62 -3.23
N GLY A 233 -2.54 -5.95 -3.31
CA GLY A 233 -3.38 -6.71 -4.23
C GLY A 233 -3.34 -8.23 -4.12
N ASP A 234 -3.90 -8.85 -5.15
CA ASP A 234 -3.94 -10.31 -5.37
C ASP A 234 -2.83 -10.78 -6.36
N SER A 235 -3.00 -11.95 -6.98
CA SER A 235 -2.10 -12.56 -7.98
C SER A 235 -1.70 -11.63 -9.11
N ILE A 236 -2.58 -10.73 -9.53
CA ILE A 236 -2.31 -9.80 -10.63
C ILE A 236 -1.30 -8.72 -10.20
N THR A 237 -1.27 -8.39 -8.90
CA THR A 237 -0.24 -7.54 -8.30
C THR A 237 1.01 -8.34 -7.92
N ASP A 238 0.82 -9.58 -7.50
CA ASP A 238 1.88 -10.52 -7.10
C ASP A 238 2.84 -10.84 -8.24
N GLY A 239 2.32 -10.94 -9.47
CA GLY A 239 3.11 -11.24 -10.67
C GLY A 239 2.74 -12.54 -11.38
N ALA A 240 1.53 -13.05 -11.17
CA ALA A 240 1.09 -14.31 -11.74
C ALA A 240 1.34 -14.41 -13.25
N VAL A 241 1.99 -15.50 -13.65
CA VAL A 241 2.36 -15.84 -15.05
C VAL A 241 3.30 -14.84 -15.73
N THR A 242 4.02 -14.02 -14.96
CA THR A 242 5.22 -13.32 -15.47
C THR A 242 6.40 -14.28 -15.66
N THR A 243 7.32 -13.93 -16.56
CA THR A 243 8.55 -14.69 -16.77
C THR A 243 9.41 -14.66 -15.50
N VAL A 244 9.74 -15.85 -14.97
CA VAL A 244 10.58 -16.03 -13.78
C VAL A 244 11.96 -15.38 -13.99
N ASP A 245 12.49 -14.74 -12.93
CA ASP A 245 13.76 -13.99 -12.93
C ASP A 245 13.77 -12.72 -13.82
N ALA A 246 12.69 -12.38 -14.52
CA ALA A 246 12.66 -11.24 -15.44
C ALA A 246 12.23 -9.91 -14.81
N ASN A 247 11.70 -9.91 -13.58
CA ASN A 247 11.18 -8.74 -12.85
C ASN A 247 10.19 -7.89 -13.69
N ARG A 248 9.24 -8.58 -14.34
CA ARG A 248 8.22 -7.99 -15.25
C ARG A 248 6.85 -7.77 -14.62
N ARG A 249 6.78 -7.80 -13.29
CA ARG A 249 5.54 -7.52 -12.54
C ARG A 249 5.21 -6.04 -12.67
N TRP A 250 3.93 -5.66 -12.69
CA TRP A 250 3.59 -4.24 -12.83
C TRP A 250 4.21 -3.32 -11.74
N PRO A 251 4.43 -3.75 -10.48
CA PRO A 251 5.14 -2.95 -9.48
C PRO A 251 6.64 -2.75 -9.80
N ASP A 252 7.33 -3.77 -10.30
CA ASP A 252 8.73 -3.69 -10.72
C ASP A 252 8.87 -2.73 -11.92
N LEU A 253 7.96 -2.84 -12.89
CA LEU A 253 7.91 -1.99 -14.07
C LEU A 253 7.48 -0.54 -13.73
N LEU A 254 6.70 -0.32 -12.67
CA LEU A 254 6.44 1.02 -12.11
C LEU A 254 7.72 1.61 -11.51
N ALA A 255 8.48 0.84 -10.73
CA ALA A 255 9.77 1.28 -10.19
C ALA A 255 10.74 1.67 -11.32
N LEU A 256 10.84 0.83 -12.36
CA LEU A 256 11.62 1.14 -13.57
C LEU A 256 11.19 2.48 -14.20
N ARG A 257 9.89 2.68 -14.45
CA ARG A 257 9.36 3.94 -15.00
C ARG A 257 9.70 5.15 -14.12
N LEU A 258 9.64 5.02 -12.80
CA LEU A 258 9.96 6.10 -11.85
C LEU A 258 11.46 6.47 -11.91
N GLN A 259 12.37 5.50 -11.85
CA GLN A 259 13.82 5.77 -11.89
C GLN A 259 14.28 6.25 -13.28
N THR A 260 13.77 5.69 -14.38
CA THR A 260 14.07 6.21 -15.72
C THR A 260 13.57 7.65 -15.90
N THR A 261 12.39 7.98 -15.38
CA THR A 261 11.86 9.36 -15.45
C THR A 261 12.71 10.32 -14.61
N ARG A 262 13.21 9.91 -13.44
CA ARG A 262 14.20 10.67 -12.66
C ARG A 262 15.42 11.01 -13.49
N ASP A 263 16.06 10.00 -14.08
CA ASP A 263 17.39 10.17 -14.68
C ASP A 263 17.34 11.08 -15.91
N LEU A 264 16.25 11.00 -16.69
CA LEU A 264 15.98 11.94 -17.79
C LEU A 264 15.78 13.38 -17.29
N VAL A 265 15.09 13.58 -16.15
CA VAL A 265 14.90 14.91 -15.55
C VAL A 265 16.19 15.46 -14.92
N ALA A 266 16.99 14.62 -14.25
CA ALA A 266 18.28 15.01 -13.69
C ALA A 266 19.28 15.42 -14.79
N ALA A 267 19.36 14.63 -15.86
CA ALA A 267 20.21 14.93 -17.00
C ALA A 267 19.80 16.21 -17.75
N SER A 268 18.49 16.43 -17.95
CA SER A 268 17.97 17.60 -18.68
C SER A 268 17.96 18.91 -17.88
N THR A 269 17.98 18.85 -16.55
CA THR A 269 18.03 20.04 -15.66
C THR A 269 19.45 20.41 -15.22
N GLY A 270 20.44 19.55 -15.47
CA GLY A 270 21.80 19.69 -14.93
C GLY A 270 21.90 19.45 -13.41
N GLN A 271 20.80 19.14 -12.73
CA GLN A 271 20.78 18.80 -11.31
C GLN A 271 21.17 17.33 -11.10
N ALA A 272 22.46 17.04 -11.27
CA ALA A 272 23.06 15.76 -10.96
C ALA A 272 23.03 15.48 -9.44
N GLY A 273 21.92 14.95 -8.95
CA GLY A 273 21.84 14.23 -7.68
C GLY A 273 21.88 15.07 -6.39
N GLY A 274 20.94 16.01 -6.20
CA GLY A 274 20.74 16.58 -4.85
C GLY A 274 19.81 17.79 -4.74
N ALA A 275 19.20 17.92 -3.55
CA ALA A 275 18.48 19.08 -3.01
C ALA A 275 17.33 19.71 -3.82
N ALA A 276 16.17 19.77 -3.16
CA ALA A 276 14.92 20.35 -3.66
C ALA A 276 15.04 21.75 -4.27
N GLY A 277 14.34 21.98 -5.39
CA GLY A 277 14.19 23.31 -6.01
C GLY A 277 13.13 23.36 -7.12
N GLY A 278 13.10 22.37 -8.01
CA GLY A 278 12.09 22.29 -9.07
C GLY A 278 10.81 21.57 -8.63
N ALA A 279 9.67 22.26 -8.64
CA ALA A 279 8.34 21.71 -8.29
C ALA A 279 7.72 20.80 -9.39
N GLY A 280 8.52 19.92 -9.97
CA GLY A 280 8.13 19.01 -11.06
C GLY A 280 8.53 17.55 -10.79
N LEU A 281 8.59 16.75 -11.85
CA LEU A 281 8.85 15.30 -11.82
C LEU A 281 10.14 14.87 -11.08
N ALA A 282 11.08 15.79 -10.84
CA ALA A 282 12.24 15.57 -9.96
C ALA A 282 11.87 15.16 -8.53
N ALA A 283 10.65 15.46 -8.05
CA ALA A 283 10.17 15.00 -6.74
C ALA A 283 9.78 13.51 -6.73
N ASN A 284 9.33 12.95 -7.85
CA ASN A 284 8.93 11.55 -7.99
C ASN A 284 10.13 10.58 -8.00
N ALA A 285 11.33 11.14 -8.08
CA ALA A 285 12.60 10.44 -8.25
C ALA A 285 13.00 9.49 -7.13
N ARG A 286 12.31 9.59 -5.99
CA ARG A 286 12.71 8.98 -4.73
C ARG A 286 11.57 8.15 -4.17
N LEU A 287 10.99 7.30 -5.02
CA LEU A 287 9.86 6.46 -4.68
C LEU A 287 10.24 4.98 -4.78
N GLY A 288 10.27 4.30 -3.63
CA GLY A 288 10.27 2.85 -3.56
C GLY A 288 8.89 2.30 -3.92
N VAL A 289 8.83 1.10 -4.47
CA VAL A 289 7.61 0.36 -4.80
C VAL A 289 7.68 -1.00 -4.12
N ILE A 290 6.74 -1.28 -3.21
CA ILE A 290 6.71 -2.48 -2.39
C ILE A 290 5.54 -3.35 -2.85
N ASN A 291 5.83 -4.57 -3.28
CA ASN A 291 4.79 -5.51 -3.70
C ASN A 291 4.14 -6.16 -2.46
N ARG A 292 2.81 -6.09 -2.37
CA ARG A 292 1.98 -6.78 -1.37
C ARG A 292 0.84 -7.55 -2.06
N GLY A 293 1.10 -8.04 -3.27
CA GLY A 293 0.35 -9.12 -3.90
C GLY A 293 0.39 -10.41 -3.09
N ILE A 294 -0.67 -11.21 -3.20
CA ILE A 294 -0.71 -12.63 -2.81
C ILE A 294 -1.69 -13.33 -3.76
N GLY A 295 -1.26 -14.37 -4.48
CA GLY A 295 -2.14 -15.15 -5.36
C GLY A 295 -3.42 -15.68 -4.68
N GLY A 296 -4.59 -15.46 -5.29
CA GLY A 296 -5.90 -15.85 -4.74
C GLY A 296 -6.43 -15.00 -3.57
N ASN A 297 -5.69 -13.97 -3.13
CA ASN A 297 -6.08 -13.16 -1.97
C ASN A 297 -7.34 -12.33 -2.18
N ARG A 298 -8.05 -12.10 -1.08
CA ARG A 298 -9.36 -11.45 -1.03
C ARG A 298 -9.33 -10.18 -0.19
N LEU A 299 -10.18 -9.22 -0.52
CA LEU A 299 -10.40 -7.97 0.22
C LEU A 299 -11.04 -8.24 1.59
N LEU A 300 -12.12 -9.05 1.59
CA LEU A 300 -13.08 -9.10 2.70
C LEU A 300 -12.89 -10.27 3.67
N ARG A 301 -12.35 -11.42 3.23
CA ARG A 301 -12.38 -12.68 4.00
C ARG A 301 -11.08 -13.46 3.93
N ASP A 302 -10.64 -13.97 5.09
CA ASP A 302 -9.54 -14.94 5.23
C ASP A 302 -9.84 -16.22 4.39
N PRO A 303 -8.83 -17.02 4.01
CA PRO A 303 -8.90 -17.82 2.79
C PRO A 303 -9.49 -19.23 2.95
N GLY A 304 -10.12 -19.53 4.09
CA GLY A 304 -10.66 -20.85 4.38
C GLY A 304 -9.59 -21.94 4.32
N GLU A 305 -9.82 -22.96 3.47
CA GLU A 305 -8.94 -24.13 3.32
C GLU A 305 -7.71 -23.87 2.42
N GLN A 306 -7.53 -22.65 1.89
CA GLN A 306 -6.41 -22.28 1.00
C GLN A 306 -5.45 -21.29 1.69
N PRO A 307 -4.69 -21.68 2.74
CA PRO A 307 -3.94 -20.75 3.58
C PRO A 307 -2.88 -19.91 2.85
N LEU A 308 -2.39 -20.38 1.69
CA LEU A 308 -1.45 -19.63 0.86
C LEU A 308 -2.08 -18.47 0.07
N PHE A 309 -3.41 -18.41 -0.04
CA PHE A 309 -4.10 -17.19 -0.50
C PHE A 309 -4.00 -16.05 0.53
N GLY A 310 -3.48 -16.31 1.74
CA GLY A 310 -3.20 -15.31 2.75
C GLY A 310 -4.45 -14.69 3.40
N ARG A 311 -4.23 -13.96 4.49
CA ARG A 311 -5.30 -13.25 5.22
C ARG A 311 -5.89 -12.13 4.38
N ALA A 312 -7.15 -11.77 4.64
CA ALA A 312 -7.87 -10.71 3.94
C ALA A 312 -7.05 -9.41 3.87
N ALA A 313 -7.14 -8.65 2.78
CA ALA A 313 -6.43 -7.38 2.64
C ALA A 313 -6.75 -6.42 3.82
N LEU A 314 -8.00 -6.41 4.30
CA LEU A 314 -8.40 -5.70 5.51
C LEU A 314 -7.68 -6.16 6.79
N ALA A 315 -7.40 -7.46 6.92
CA ALA A 315 -6.78 -8.07 8.09
C ALA A 315 -5.24 -7.98 8.09
N ARG A 316 -4.61 -7.87 6.91
CA ARG A 316 -3.15 -7.67 6.77
C ARG A 316 -2.72 -6.22 6.57
N PHE A 317 -3.66 -5.28 6.46
CA PHE A 317 -3.41 -3.88 6.13
C PHE A 317 -2.37 -3.18 7.01
N ASP A 318 -2.40 -3.40 8.33
CA ASP A 318 -1.46 -2.73 9.25
C ASP A 318 -0.03 -3.22 9.04
N ARG A 319 0.13 -4.51 8.74
CA ARG A 319 1.41 -5.19 8.47
C ARG A 319 1.97 -4.82 7.09
N ASP A 320 1.10 -4.82 6.07
CA ASP A 320 1.52 -4.74 4.67
C ASP A 320 1.55 -3.30 4.14
N VAL A 321 0.70 -2.41 4.66
CA VAL A 321 0.68 -0.99 4.30
C VAL A 321 1.27 -0.15 5.43
N LEU A 322 0.63 -0.11 6.61
CA LEU A 322 0.94 0.90 7.65
C LEU A 322 2.30 0.73 8.34
N ALA A 323 2.91 -0.46 8.28
CA ALA A 323 4.23 -0.76 8.82
C ALA A 323 5.36 -0.72 7.78
N THR A 324 5.07 -0.45 6.50
CA THR A 324 6.09 -0.28 5.45
C THR A 324 6.83 1.04 5.66
N ALA A 325 8.17 1.00 5.74
CA ALA A 325 8.98 2.19 6.02
C ALA A 325 8.80 3.28 4.93
N GLY A 326 8.55 4.52 5.35
CA GLY A 326 8.39 5.67 4.47
C GLY A 326 7.11 5.70 3.62
N VAL A 327 6.11 4.86 3.89
CA VAL A 327 4.86 4.77 3.08
C VAL A 327 4.11 6.10 3.03
N ARG A 328 3.77 6.56 1.81
CA ARG A 328 2.89 7.74 1.57
C ARG A 328 1.81 7.51 0.53
N TYR A 329 1.93 6.45 -0.26
CA TYR A 329 1.00 6.11 -1.31
C TYR A 329 0.66 4.62 -1.25
N MET A 330 -0.58 4.26 -1.58
CA MET A 330 -0.92 2.88 -1.92
C MET A 330 -1.70 2.82 -3.22
N VAL A 331 -1.42 1.80 -4.02
CA VAL A 331 -2.23 1.40 -5.18
C VAL A 331 -2.94 0.11 -4.81
N VAL A 332 -4.26 0.11 -4.94
CA VAL A 332 -5.14 -0.97 -4.48
C VAL A 332 -5.75 -1.69 -5.68
N LEU A 333 -5.29 -2.92 -5.96
CA LEU A 333 -5.84 -3.85 -6.95
C LEU A 333 -6.15 -5.19 -6.27
N ILE A 334 -7.30 -5.24 -5.59
CA ILE A 334 -7.79 -6.39 -4.83
C ILE A 334 -9.30 -6.48 -5.02
N GLY A 335 -9.87 -7.68 -5.12
CA GLY A 335 -11.32 -7.88 -5.12
C GLY A 335 -11.85 -8.84 -6.19
N ILE A 336 -11.03 -9.15 -7.21
CA ILE A 336 -11.41 -10.08 -8.28
C ILE A 336 -11.69 -11.49 -7.72
N ASN A 337 -10.92 -11.91 -6.71
CA ASN A 337 -11.08 -13.18 -6.01
C ASN A 337 -12.26 -13.23 -5.04
N ASP A 338 -12.68 -12.09 -4.47
CA ASP A 338 -13.92 -12.01 -3.68
C ASP A 338 -15.14 -12.28 -4.55
N ILE A 339 -15.14 -11.77 -5.79
CA ILE A 339 -16.18 -12.02 -6.79
C ILE A 339 -16.06 -13.44 -7.36
N GLY A 340 -14.83 -13.84 -7.74
CA GLY A 340 -14.53 -15.03 -8.51
C GLY A 340 -14.63 -16.33 -7.73
N HIS A 341 -14.02 -16.44 -6.55
CA HIS A 341 -13.94 -17.73 -5.84
C HIS A 341 -15.26 -18.28 -5.27
N PRO A 342 -16.23 -17.50 -4.78
CA PRO A 342 -17.46 -18.06 -4.24
C PRO A 342 -18.23 -18.90 -5.27
N GLY A 343 -18.50 -20.16 -4.92
CA GLY A 343 -19.10 -21.15 -5.81
C GLY A 343 -18.10 -21.96 -6.65
N THR A 344 -16.80 -21.63 -6.60
CA THR A 344 -15.74 -22.58 -6.99
C THR A 344 -15.58 -23.65 -5.91
N GLY A 345 -15.04 -24.81 -6.24
CA GLY A 345 -15.00 -25.98 -5.33
C GLY A 345 -14.20 -25.81 -4.03
N THR A 346 -13.50 -24.69 -3.84
CA THR A 346 -12.69 -24.38 -2.64
C THR A 346 -13.30 -23.31 -1.72
N ILE A 347 -14.30 -22.53 -2.18
CA ILE A 347 -14.90 -21.42 -1.40
C ILE A 347 -16.43 -21.43 -1.61
N PRO A 348 -17.23 -21.53 -0.53
CA PRO A 348 -18.68 -21.74 -0.65
C PRO A 348 -19.40 -20.54 -1.26
N ALA A 349 -20.47 -20.81 -2.03
CA ALA A 349 -21.26 -19.78 -2.70
C ALA A 349 -21.91 -18.77 -1.73
N SER A 350 -22.10 -19.13 -0.45
CA SER A 350 -22.56 -18.23 0.61
C SER A 350 -21.58 -17.11 0.97
N GLU A 351 -20.35 -17.14 0.45
CA GLU A 351 -19.38 -16.04 0.57
C GLU A 351 -19.43 -15.05 -0.61
N ALA A 352 -20.35 -15.20 -1.56
CA ALA A 352 -20.54 -14.23 -2.64
C ALA A 352 -20.79 -12.81 -2.06
N PRO A 353 -19.97 -11.80 -2.39
CA PRO A 353 -20.17 -10.44 -1.91
C PRO A 353 -21.23 -9.71 -2.74
N THR A 354 -21.90 -8.75 -2.13
CA THR A 354 -22.59 -7.70 -2.87
C THR A 354 -21.60 -6.61 -3.29
N VAL A 355 -21.99 -5.78 -4.26
CA VAL A 355 -21.25 -4.54 -4.60
C VAL A 355 -21.05 -3.65 -3.37
N SER A 356 -22.04 -3.61 -2.46
CA SER A 356 -21.96 -2.81 -1.22
C SER A 356 -20.91 -3.33 -0.23
N ASP A 357 -20.70 -4.64 -0.16
CA ASP A 357 -19.69 -5.23 0.74
C ASP A 357 -18.27 -4.86 0.27
N LEU A 358 -18.02 -4.93 -1.04
CA LEU A 358 -16.75 -4.54 -1.64
C LEU A 358 -16.50 -3.03 -1.46
N ILE A 359 -17.50 -2.18 -1.73
CA ILE A 359 -17.41 -0.73 -1.50
C ILE A 359 -17.12 -0.41 -0.02
N ALA A 360 -17.75 -1.11 0.93
CA ALA A 360 -17.45 -0.97 2.35
C ALA A 360 -16.01 -1.39 2.68
N GLY A 361 -15.52 -2.48 2.10
CA GLY A 361 -14.13 -2.93 2.23
C GLY A 361 -13.11 -1.91 1.71
N TYR A 362 -13.32 -1.37 0.51
CA TYR A 362 -12.43 -0.33 -0.03
C TYR A 362 -12.45 0.93 0.83
N ARG A 363 -13.64 1.39 1.28
CA ARG A 363 -13.74 2.54 2.20
C ARG A 363 -12.96 2.32 3.49
N GLN A 364 -13.01 1.13 4.07
CA GLN A 364 -12.18 0.81 5.26
C GLN A 364 -10.67 0.84 4.97
N LEU A 365 -10.20 0.46 3.78
CA LEU A 365 -8.78 0.65 3.41
C LEU A 365 -8.44 2.15 3.28
N ILE A 366 -9.29 2.92 2.60
CA ILE A 366 -9.11 4.36 2.37
C ILE A 366 -9.08 5.14 3.69
N GLU A 367 -10.08 4.96 4.55
CA GLU A 367 -10.18 5.61 5.87
C GLU A 367 -8.93 5.36 6.72
N ARG A 368 -8.41 4.12 6.70
CA ARG A 368 -7.22 3.73 7.48
C ARG A 368 -5.91 4.26 6.89
N ALA A 369 -5.83 4.43 5.57
CA ALA A 369 -4.72 5.11 4.90
C ALA A 369 -4.73 6.62 5.21
N HIS A 370 -5.89 7.28 5.06
CA HIS A 370 -6.09 8.69 5.35
C HIS A 370 -5.81 9.03 6.82
N ALA A 371 -6.19 8.16 7.76
CA ALA A 371 -5.85 8.28 9.18
C ALA A 371 -4.33 8.22 9.49
N LYS A 372 -3.49 7.86 8.51
CA LYS A 372 -2.02 7.91 8.57
C LYS A 372 -1.39 8.92 7.59
N GLY A 373 -2.19 9.63 6.80
CA GLY A 373 -1.71 10.56 5.77
C GLY A 373 -1.10 9.86 4.54
N ILE A 374 -1.53 8.63 4.27
CA ILE A 374 -1.22 7.84 3.07
C ILE A 374 -2.33 8.10 2.05
N ALA A 375 -1.97 8.47 0.81
CA ALA A 375 -2.94 8.62 -0.28
C ALA A 375 -3.29 7.26 -0.90
N ALA A 376 -4.57 7.09 -1.24
CA ALA A 376 -5.17 5.85 -1.70
C ALA A 376 -5.55 5.94 -3.18
N TYR A 377 -4.92 5.15 -4.04
CA TYR A 377 -5.24 5.07 -5.47
C TYR A 377 -5.97 3.76 -5.79
N GLY A 378 -7.17 3.87 -6.34
CA GLY A 378 -8.00 2.74 -6.71
C GLY A 378 -7.67 2.25 -8.11
N ALA A 379 -7.38 0.96 -8.26
CA ALA A 379 -7.18 0.34 -9.57
C ALA A 379 -8.39 -0.53 -9.94
N THR A 380 -8.92 -0.35 -11.14
CA THR A 380 -10.08 -1.10 -11.64
C THR A 380 -9.73 -2.59 -11.81
N LEU A 381 -10.62 -3.49 -11.39
CA LEU A 381 -10.48 -4.94 -11.56
C LEU A 381 -10.45 -5.30 -13.05
N THR A 382 -9.47 -6.09 -13.48
CA THR A 382 -9.32 -6.52 -14.87
C THR A 382 -10.44 -7.46 -15.33
N PRO A 383 -10.73 -7.57 -16.64
CA PRO A 383 -11.74 -8.49 -17.15
C PRO A 383 -11.30 -9.96 -17.00
N PHE A 384 -12.25 -10.88 -16.83
CA PHE A 384 -12.00 -12.31 -16.62
C PHE A 384 -13.01 -13.26 -17.30
N GLU A 385 -13.72 -12.80 -18.34
CA GLU A 385 -14.58 -13.70 -19.11
C GLU A 385 -13.78 -14.83 -19.78
N GLY A 386 -14.32 -16.04 -19.69
CA GLY A 386 -13.76 -17.22 -20.36
C GLY A 386 -12.65 -17.91 -19.56
N THR A 387 -12.31 -17.42 -18.36
CA THR A 387 -11.23 -17.99 -17.55
C THR A 387 -11.35 -19.49 -17.33
N VAL A 388 -10.20 -20.16 -17.39
CA VAL A 388 -10.08 -21.62 -17.29
C VAL A 388 -10.46 -22.18 -15.92
N PHE A 389 -10.60 -21.34 -14.90
CA PHE A 389 -10.97 -21.73 -13.54
C PHE A 389 -12.49 -21.99 -13.42
N PRO A 390 -12.94 -23.25 -13.26
CA PRO A 390 -14.37 -23.58 -13.38
C PRO A 390 -15.23 -22.90 -12.31
N GLY A 391 -16.30 -22.23 -12.73
CA GLY A 391 -17.21 -21.48 -11.85
C GLY A 391 -16.67 -20.13 -11.36
N TYR A 392 -15.45 -19.73 -11.75
CA TYR A 392 -14.89 -18.44 -11.36
C TYR A 392 -15.61 -17.27 -12.08
N TYR A 393 -15.94 -17.43 -13.37
CA TYR A 393 -16.74 -16.47 -14.14
C TYR A 393 -18.23 -16.83 -14.21
N SER A 394 -19.08 -15.79 -14.18
CA SER A 394 -20.48 -15.81 -14.65
C SER A 394 -20.92 -14.39 -15.04
N PRO A 395 -22.02 -14.21 -15.81
CA PRO A 395 -22.55 -12.89 -16.15
C PRO A 395 -22.92 -12.05 -14.93
N GLU A 396 -23.37 -12.67 -13.84
CA GLU A 396 -23.71 -12.00 -12.58
C GLU A 396 -22.45 -11.51 -11.85
N LYS A 397 -21.36 -12.29 -11.91
CA LYS A 397 -20.04 -11.89 -11.39
C LYS A 397 -19.45 -10.72 -12.19
N GLU A 398 -19.62 -10.71 -13.51
CA GLU A 398 -19.24 -9.57 -14.36
C GLU A 398 -20.04 -8.30 -14.04
N GLN A 399 -21.35 -8.42 -13.76
CA GLN A 399 -22.17 -7.28 -13.30
C GLN A 399 -21.65 -6.68 -11.99
N ILE A 400 -21.22 -7.53 -11.03
CA ILE A 400 -20.59 -7.05 -9.79
C ILE A 400 -19.25 -6.37 -10.09
N ARG A 401 -18.42 -6.93 -10.98
CA ARG A 401 -17.14 -6.34 -11.38
C ARG A 401 -17.31 -4.96 -12.03
N GLN A 402 -18.23 -4.83 -12.98
CA GLN A 402 -18.51 -3.55 -13.66
C GLN A 402 -19.03 -2.51 -12.66
N ALA A 403 -20.00 -2.85 -11.80
CA ALA A 403 -20.53 -1.93 -10.80
C ALA A 403 -19.47 -1.47 -9.78
N VAL A 404 -18.52 -2.34 -9.42
CA VAL A 404 -17.34 -1.96 -8.60
C VAL A 404 -16.38 -1.07 -9.37
N ASN A 405 -16.08 -1.35 -10.63
CA ASN A 405 -15.19 -0.54 -11.45
C ASN A 405 -15.77 0.85 -11.75
N ASP A 406 -17.08 0.97 -11.96
CA ASP A 406 -17.74 2.25 -12.19
C ASP A 406 -17.79 3.09 -10.91
N TRP A 407 -17.92 2.46 -9.73
CA TRP A 407 -17.72 3.13 -8.45
C TRP A 407 -16.26 3.59 -8.24
N ILE A 408 -15.27 2.78 -8.61
CA ILE A 408 -13.86 3.19 -8.59
C ILE A 408 -13.65 4.40 -9.52
N ARG A 409 -14.24 4.38 -10.72
CA ARG A 409 -14.14 5.45 -11.73
C ARG A 409 -14.87 6.75 -11.37
N SER A 410 -15.84 6.74 -10.45
CA SER A 410 -16.57 7.97 -10.09
C SER A 410 -15.65 9.02 -9.43
N GLY A 411 -14.58 8.57 -8.79
CA GLY A 411 -13.59 9.45 -8.14
C GLY A 411 -14.01 10.00 -6.78
N ASP A 412 -15.17 9.62 -6.25
CA ASP A 412 -15.73 10.14 -4.99
C ASP A 412 -15.06 9.59 -3.71
N ALA A 413 -14.10 8.67 -3.83
CA ALA A 413 -13.57 7.90 -2.70
C ALA A 413 -12.03 7.76 -2.67
N PHE A 414 -11.40 7.45 -3.80
CA PHE A 414 -9.93 7.37 -3.89
C PHE A 414 -9.32 8.72 -4.27
N ASP A 415 -8.08 8.99 -3.85
CA ASP A 415 -7.32 10.20 -4.19
C ASP A 415 -6.89 10.25 -5.67
N GLY A 416 -7.19 9.19 -6.44
CA GLY A 416 -6.89 9.03 -7.85
C GLY A 416 -7.24 7.62 -8.33
N VAL A 417 -7.40 7.46 -9.65
CA VAL A 417 -7.87 6.21 -10.29
C VAL A 417 -6.87 5.73 -11.33
N ILE A 418 -6.64 4.42 -11.39
CA ILE A 418 -5.79 3.75 -12.37
C ILE A 418 -6.65 2.73 -13.12
N ASP A 419 -7.01 3.03 -14.37
CA ASP A 419 -7.92 2.20 -15.18
C ASP A 419 -7.18 1.04 -15.86
N PHE A 420 -6.75 0.05 -15.07
CA PHE A 420 -6.14 -1.18 -15.58
C PHE A 420 -7.09 -2.01 -16.45
N GLU A 421 -8.41 -1.95 -16.26
CA GLU A 421 -9.37 -2.60 -17.17
C GLU A 421 -9.22 -2.01 -18.58
N ARG A 422 -9.25 -0.68 -18.71
CA ARG A 422 -9.04 -0.01 -20.00
C ARG A 422 -7.63 -0.23 -20.56
N ALA A 423 -6.65 -0.53 -19.71
CA ALA A 423 -5.27 -0.82 -20.12
C ALA A 423 -5.12 -2.22 -20.74
N VAL A 424 -5.85 -3.24 -20.25
CA VAL A 424 -5.65 -4.64 -20.67
C VAL A 424 -6.80 -5.27 -21.47
N ARG A 425 -8.00 -4.69 -21.46
CA ARG A 425 -9.18 -5.31 -22.11
C ARG A 425 -9.08 -5.34 -23.64
N ASP A 426 -9.72 -6.33 -24.25
CA ASP A 426 -9.93 -6.35 -25.70
C ASP A 426 -10.92 -5.23 -26.09
N PRO A 427 -10.58 -4.32 -27.02
CA PRO A 427 -11.47 -3.24 -27.44
C PRO A 427 -12.69 -3.72 -28.24
N SER A 428 -12.65 -4.94 -28.79
CA SER A 428 -13.76 -5.62 -29.47
C SER A 428 -14.54 -6.56 -28.55
N HIS A 429 -13.97 -6.95 -27.40
CA HIS A 429 -14.64 -7.78 -26.39
C HIS A 429 -14.29 -7.36 -24.95
N PRO A 430 -14.82 -6.22 -24.44
CA PRO A 430 -14.36 -5.59 -23.19
C PRO A 430 -14.45 -6.43 -21.90
N ALA A 431 -15.20 -7.53 -21.89
CA ALA A 431 -15.26 -8.50 -20.79
C ALA A 431 -14.05 -9.45 -20.73
N ARG A 432 -13.16 -9.42 -21.73
CA ARG A 432 -11.94 -10.23 -21.83
C ARG A 432 -10.69 -9.36 -21.84
N MET A 433 -9.56 -9.97 -21.47
CA MET A 433 -8.24 -9.41 -21.73
C MET A 433 -7.94 -9.46 -23.23
N LEU A 434 -7.18 -8.49 -23.74
CA LEU A 434 -6.67 -8.50 -25.10
C LEU A 434 -5.75 -9.74 -25.29
N PRO A 435 -5.92 -10.57 -26.33
CA PRO A 435 -5.15 -11.81 -26.48
C PRO A 435 -3.62 -11.66 -26.52
N ALA A 436 -3.09 -10.46 -26.81
CA ALA A 436 -1.65 -10.17 -26.74
C ALA A 436 -1.14 -9.93 -25.30
N TYR A 437 -2.04 -9.63 -24.36
CA TYR A 437 -1.76 -9.37 -22.95
C TYR A 437 -2.18 -10.51 -22.03
N ASP A 438 -3.03 -11.42 -22.51
CA ASP A 438 -3.51 -12.61 -21.82
C ASP A 438 -2.39 -13.66 -21.64
N SER A 439 -2.35 -14.34 -20.49
CA SER A 439 -1.44 -15.48 -20.27
C SER A 439 -1.90 -16.77 -20.94
N GLY A 440 -3.15 -16.82 -21.41
CA GLY A 440 -3.83 -18.03 -21.90
C GLY A 440 -4.78 -18.66 -20.89
N ASP A 441 -4.88 -18.10 -19.67
CA ASP A 441 -5.83 -18.52 -18.64
C ASP A 441 -7.07 -17.60 -18.53
N HIS A 442 -7.11 -16.52 -19.32
CA HIS A 442 -8.12 -15.46 -19.37
C HIS A 442 -8.43 -14.79 -18.02
N LEU A 443 -7.44 -14.74 -17.11
CA LEU A 443 -7.51 -14.02 -15.82
C LEU A 443 -6.23 -13.21 -15.54
N HIS A 444 -5.06 -13.82 -15.70
CA HIS A 444 -3.78 -13.21 -15.36
C HIS A 444 -3.09 -12.61 -16.60
N PRO A 445 -2.57 -11.36 -16.50
CA PRO A 445 -1.78 -10.76 -17.56
C PRO A 445 -0.41 -11.44 -17.73
N ASN A 446 0.00 -11.65 -18.97
CA ASN A 446 1.38 -11.99 -19.32
C ASN A 446 2.32 -10.76 -19.16
N ASP A 447 3.61 -10.95 -19.42
CA ASP A 447 4.64 -9.87 -19.40
C ASP A 447 4.24 -8.58 -20.14
N LEU A 448 3.60 -8.67 -21.31
CA LEU A 448 3.13 -7.51 -22.09
C LEU A 448 1.89 -6.87 -21.45
N GLY A 449 1.01 -7.67 -20.85
CA GLY A 449 -0.13 -7.18 -20.08
C GLY A 449 0.29 -6.43 -18.82
N MET A 450 1.24 -6.98 -18.06
CA MET A 450 1.86 -6.30 -16.91
C MET A 450 2.56 -5.00 -17.32
N GLN A 451 3.22 -4.99 -18.49
CA GLN A 451 3.83 -3.79 -19.05
C GLN A 451 2.78 -2.75 -19.49
N ALA A 452 1.62 -3.17 -20.03
CA ALA A 452 0.51 -2.30 -20.37
C ALA A 452 -0.12 -1.67 -19.11
N MET A 453 -0.35 -2.47 -18.06
CA MET A 453 -0.77 -1.99 -16.75
C MET A 453 0.22 -0.98 -16.19
N ALA A 454 1.50 -1.33 -16.08
CA ALA A 454 2.54 -0.45 -15.56
C ALA A 454 2.64 0.87 -16.33
N ASN A 455 2.42 0.85 -17.65
CA ASN A 455 2.40 2.05 -18.50
C ASN A 455 1.15 2.93 -18.29
N ALA A 456 0.00 2.34 -17.95
CA ALA A 456 -1.24 3.06 -17.69
C ALA A 456 -1.21 3.88 -16.39
N ILE A 457 -0.27 3.63 -15.47
CA ILE A 457 -0.11 4.38 -14.21
C ILE A 457 0.39 5.81 -14.52
N PRO A 458 -0.40 6.86 -14.23
CA PRO A 458 0.03 8.25 -14.42
C PRO A 458 1.00 8.62 -13.29
N LEU A 459 2.26 8.94 -13.61
CA LEU A 459 3.26 9.22 -12.58
C LEU A 459 2.95 10.52 -11.80
N GLU A 460 2.15 11.42 -12.36
CA GLU A 460 1.58 12.61 -11.70
C GLU A 460 0.87 12.33 -10.38
N LEU A 461 0.27 11.15 -10.19
CA LEU A 461 -0.37 10.80 -8.92
C LEU A 461 0.60 10.97 -7.74
N PHE A 462 1.87 10.61 -7.93
CA PHE A 462 2.90 10.62 -6.88
C PHE A 462 3.67 11.94 -6.75
N ARG A 463 3.21 13.04 -7.36
CA ARG A 463 3.90 14.35 -7.35
C ARG A 463 3.75 15.18 -6.08
N GLY A 464 2.85 14.80 -5.15
CA GLY A 464 2.46 15.71 -4.08
C GLY A 464 2.05 15.05 -2.77
N LEU A 465 2.70 15.50 -1.68
CA LEU A 465 2.12 15.43 -0.35
C LEU A 465 0.92 16.38 -0.28
N GLY A 466 -0.28 15.89 -0.65
CA GLY A 466 -1.54 16.62 -0.49
C GLY A 466 -1.77 17.82 -1.42
N SER A 467 -1.20 17.83 -2.63
CA SER A 467 -1.33 18.96 -3.58
C SER A 467 -2.75 19.22 -4.08
N ALA A 468 -3.71 18.33 -3.84
CA ALA A 468 -5.14 18.54 -4.11
C ALA A 468 -5.73 19.77 -3.36
N ALA A 469 -5.08 20.25 -2.29
CA ALA A 469 -5.52 21.41 -1.52
C ALA A 469 -5.39 22.78 -2.24
N ARG A 470 -5.01 22.84 -3.52
CA ARG A 470 -4.84 24.08 -4.30
C ARG A 470 -5.62 24.15 -5.62
N ALA A 471 -6.85 23.62 -5.63
CA ALA A 471 -7.84 23.89 -6.69
C ALA A 471 -9.11 24.63 -6.22
N ALA A 472 -9.41 24.61 -4.91
CA ALA A 472 -10.71 25.08 -4.38
C ALA A 472 -10.77 26.55 -3.92
N THR A 473 -9.64 27.28 -3.88
CA THR A 473 -9.56 28.63 -3.30
C THR A 473 -9.51 29.79 -4.30
N SER A 474 -9.44 29.50 -5.61
CA SER A 474 -9.48 30.52 -6.67
C SER A 474 -10.89 31.03 -7.00
N ALA A 475 -11.93 30.40 -6.45
CA ALA A 475 -13.34 30.60 -6.83
C ALA A 475 -14.19 31.37 -5.80
N SER A 476 -13.57 32.08 -4.85
CA SER A 476 -14.30 32.98 -3.92
C SER A 476 -13.44 34.15 -3.44
N ALA A 477 -13.17 35.10 -4.34
CA ALA A 477 -12.35 36.29 -4.07
C ALA A 477 -12.89 37.57 -4.76
N LEU A 478 -14.22 37.71 -4.86
CA LEU A 478 -14.89 38.91 -5.37
C LEU A 478 -15.61 39.68 -4.26
N ALA A 479 -14.85 40.13 -3.26
CA ALA A 479 -15.29 41.13 -2.28
C ALA A 479 -14.09 41.83 -1.63
N VAL A 480 -13.91 43.13 -1.90
CA VAL A 480 -13.10 44.04 -1.07
C VAL A 480 -13.94 45.30 -0.83
N PRO A 481 -14.20 45.69 0.43
CA PRO A 481 -15.08 46.82 0.75
C PRO A 481 -14.39 48.19 0.64
N ASN A 482 -15.23 49.23 0.62
CA ASN A 482 -14.88 50.65 0.48
C ASN A 482 -13.79 51.17 1.43
N GLY A 483 -13.08 52.22 0.98
CA GLY A 483 -12.99 53.41 1.84
C GLY A 483 -11.82 54.38 1.64
N THR A 484 -12.01 55.43 0.84
CA THR A 484 -11.37 56.74 1.10
C THR A 484 -12.22 57.91 0.58
N ARG A 485 -12.44 58.88 1.49
CA ARG A 485 -13.08 60.20 1.34
C ARG A 485 -13.37 60.71 -0.09
N ALA A 486 -14.65 60.98 -0.35
CA ALA A 486 -15.04 62.11 -1.20
C ALA A 486 -15.16 63.38 -0.33
N ALA A 487 -14.70 64.51 -0.86
CA ALA A 487 -15.11 65.84 -0.41
C ALA A 487 -16.02 66.44 -1.48
N ASN A 488 -17.11 67.08 -1.07
CA ASN A 488 -18.04 67.80 -1.94
C ASN A 488 -17.89 69.31 -1.62
N PRO A 489 -17.98 70.21 -2.61
CA PRO A 489 -19.31 70.71 -2.94
C PRO A 489 -19.59 70.79 -4.46
N ALA A 490 -20.87 70.99 -4.78
CA ALA A 490 -21.33 71.20 -6.14
C ALA A 490 -21.14 72.65 -6.62
N ASP A 491 -20.94 72.82 -7.93
CA ASP A 491 -21.24 74.05 -8.66
C ASP A 491 -21.63 73.72 -10.13
N ALA A 492 -21.97 74.74 -10.92
CA ALA A 492 -22.44 74.68 -12.31
C ALA A 492 -21.51 73.94 -13.31
N GLY A 493 -21.97 73.51 -14.50
CA GLY A 493 -23.31 73.56 -15.10
C GLY A 493 -23.26 73.81 -16.62
N ARG A 494 -24.39 73.60 -17.33
CA ARG A 494 -24.69 73.99 -18.73
C ARG A 494 -23.79 73.47 -19.89
N ALA A 495 -24.44 72.85 -20.89
CA ALA A 495 -24.16 72.98 -22.35
C ALA A 495 -22.83 72.36 -22.89
N THR A 496 -22.64 72.00 -24.18
CA THR A 496 -23.57 71.85 -25.33
C THR A 496 -23.03 70.86 -26.39
N ARG A 497 -23.92 70.05 -26.97
CA ARG A 497 -24.10 69.76 -28.43
C ARG A 497 -22.90 69.89 -29.41
N ALA A 498 -22.56 68.79 -30.10
CA ALA A 498 -22.24 68.63 -31.54
C ALA A 498 -21.13 67.57 -31.82
N ALA A 499 -20.94 67.00 -33.02
CA ALA A 499 -21.87 66.56 -34.09
C ALA A 499 -21.08 65.83 -35.21
N ARG A 500 -21.72 64.86 -35.92
CA ARG A 500 -21.32 64.30 -37.24
C ARG A 500 -19.99 63.48 -37.27
N THR A 501 -19.69 62.58 -38.22
CA THR A 501 -20.48 61.99 -39.35
C THR A 501 -20.02 60.55 -39.66
N ALA A 502 -20.85 59.85 -40.47
CA ALA A 502 -20.56 58.76 -41.41
C ALA A 502 -19.07 58.51 -41.82
N LYS A 503 -18.67 57.28 -42.18
CA LYS A 503 -19.15 56.59 -43.41
C LYS A 503 -18.87 55.08 -43.40
N ALA A 504 -19.71 54.33 -44.12
CA ALA A 504 -19.55 52.88 -44.33
C ALA A 504 -18.86 52.54 -45.67
N ALA A 505 -18.19 51.38 -45.72
CA ALA A 505 -17.88 50.67 -46.95
C ALA A 505 -17.60 49.17 -46.70
N LYS A 506 -18.39 48.29 -47.31
CA LYS A 506 -18.10 46.87 -47.59
C LYS A 506 -18.76 46.55 -48.93
N PRO A 507 -18.08 45.89 -49.87
CA PRO A 507 -18.73 44.76 -50.55
C PRO A 507 -17.77 43.65 -51.03
N ALA A 508 -18.38 42.51 -51.45
CA ALA A 508 -17.86 41.43 -52.31
C ALA A 508 -16.59 40.65 -51.85
N ALA A 509 -16.47 39.32 -51.91
CA ALA A 509 -17.15 38.20 -52.60
C ALA A 509 -16.66 37.87 -54.04
N GLY A 510 -16.43 36.56 -54.28
CA GLY A 510 -15.77 35.99 -55.47
C GLY A 510 -14.72 34.95 -55.03
N ALA A 511 -14.99 33.66 -54.82
CA ALA A 511 -15.69 32.64 -55.62
C ALA A 511 -14.79 31.89 -56.63
N ARG A 512 -14.15 30.82 -56.15
CA ARG A 512 -13.93 29.54 -56.84
C ARG A 512 -13.67 28.45 -55.81
#